data_AF-A0A916QY61-F1
#
_entry.id   AF-A0A916QY61-F1
#
_cell.length_a   1.000
_cell.length_b   1.000
_cell.length_c   1.000
_cell.angle_alpha   90.00
_cell.angle_beta   90.00
_cell.angle_gamma   90.00
#
_symmetry.space_group_name_H-M   'P 1'
#
loop_
_entity.id
_entity.type
_entity.pdbx_description
1 polymer ?
#
loop_
_entity_poly.entity_id
_entity_poly.type
_entity_poly.pdbx_seq_one_letter_code
_entity_poly.pdbx_strand_id
1 'polypeptide(L)' 'MKSKKYSRARWKVTFSAKSLPMGETVINAWVYNSDKQEFIKLNDEVKVRVENGL' A
#
# COMPACT_ATOMS: atom_id res chain seq x y z
N MET A 1 -3.55 -10.54 -11.19
CA MET A 1 -2.64 -10.40 -12.35
C MET A 1 -1.92 -9.05 -12.25
N LYS A 2 -0.58 -9.00 -12.21
CA LYS A 2 0.17 -7.74 -12.12
C LYS A 2 0.11 -7.02 -13.48
N SER A 3 -0.37 -5.78 -13.53
CA SER A 3 -0.45 -5.02 -14.78
C SER A 3 0.93 -4.63 -15.28
N LYS A 4 1.23 -4.90 -16.57
CA LYS A 4 2.46 -4.40 -17.21
C LYS A 4 2.52 -2.86 -17.20
N LYS A 5 1.36 -2.18 -17.35
CA LYS A 5 1.23 -0.71 -17.36
C LYS A 5 1.70 -0.08 -16.05
N TYR A 6 1.38 -0.72 -14.91
CA TYR A 6 1.71 -0.21 -13.58
C TYR A 6 2.88 -0.95 -12.92
N SER A 7 3.60 -1.78 -13.67
CA SER A 7 4.72 -2.58 -13.15
C SER A 7 5.85 -1.74 -12.55
N ARG A 8 6.00 -0.49 -13.00
CA ARG A 8 6.98 0.49 -12.51
C ARG A 8 6.34 1.64 -11.72
N ALA A 9 5.02 1.59 -11.49
CA ALA A 9 4.34 2.63 -10.75
C ALA A 9 4.81 2.59 -9.29
N ARG A 10 5.46 3.67 -8.85
CA ARG A 10 5.84 3.87 -7.46
C ARG A 10 4.76 4.65 -6.75
N TRP A 11 4.58 4.39 -5.48
CA TRP A 11 3.66 5.12 -4.62
C TRP A 11 4.39 5.61 -3.37
N LYS A 12 3.92 6.73 -2.83
CA LYS A 12 4.37 7.31 -1.57
C LYS A 12 3.15 7.73 -0.77
N VAL A 13 3.17 7.45 0.52
CA VAL A 13 2.12 7.85 1.45
C VAL A 13 2.76 8.52 2.67
N THR A 14 2.00 9.36 3.34
CA THR A 14 2.34 9.89 4.67
C THR A 14 1.13 9.66 5.56
N PHE A 15 1.35 9.08 6.73
CA PHE A 15 0.31 8.80 7.72
C PHE A 15 0.85 9.08 9.12
N SER A 16 -0.06 9.33 10.07
CA SER A 16 0.29 9.45 11.48
C SER A 16 0.46 8.05 12.09
N ALA A 17 1.53 7.84 12.87
CA ALA A 17 1.70 6.61 13.62
C ALA A 17 0.54 6.36 14.60
N LYS A 18 -0.10 7.43 15.12
CA LYS A 18 -1.29 7.32 16.00
C LYS A 18 -2.51 6.72 15.31
N SER A 19 -2.54 6.72 13.98
CA SER A 19 -3.64 6.16 13.18
C SER A 19 -3.45 4.67 12.89
N LEU A 20 -2.28 4.11 13.23
CA LEU A 20 -2.01 2.69 13.09
C LEU A 20 -2.31 1.96 14.41
N PRO A 21 -2.90 0.76 14.36
CA PRO A 21 -3.07 -0.06 15.54
C PRO A 21 -1.71 -0.55 16.05
N MET A 22 -1.65 -0.86 17.35
CA MET A 22 -0.57 -1.64 17.93
C MET A 22 -0.41 -2.98 17.21
N GLY A 23 0.83 -3.41 16.96
CA GLY A 23 1.14 -4.63 16.23
C GLY A 23 1.49 -4.42 14.76
N GLU A 24 1.39 -5.47 13.94
CA GLU A 24 1.73 -5.44 12.51
C GLU A 24 0.55 -4.97 11.66
N THR A 25 0.79 -3.98 10.81
CA THR A 25 -0.13 -3.51 9.76
C THR A 25 0.54 -3.66 8.39
N VAL A 26 -0.19 -4.22 7.43
CA VAL A 26 0.25 -4.31 6.03
C VAL A 26 -0.42 -3.20 5.22
N ILE A 27 0.38 -2.30 4.67
CA ILE A 27 -0.08 -1.22 3.78
C ILE A 27 0.05 -1.70 2.34
N ASN A 28 -1.07 -1.60 1.63
CA ASN A 28 -1.23 -1.97 0.23
C ASN A 28 -1.73 -0.76 -0.56
N ALA A 29 -1.35 -0.66 -1.83
CA ALA A 29 -1.79 0.40 -2.71
C ALA A 29 -2.48 -0.16 -3.95
N TRP A 30 -3.52 0.54 -4.43
CA TRP A 30 -4.25 0.20 -5.65
C TRP A 30 -4.38 1.43 -6.54
N VAL A 31 -4.38 1.22 -7.84
CA VAL A 31 -4.73 2.24 -8.83
C VAL A 31 -5.95 1.77 -9.62
N TYR A 32 -6.87 2.68 -9.89
CA TYR A 32 -7.99 2.38 -10.78
C TYR A 32 -7.51 2.38 -12.24
N ASN A 33 -7.78 1.29 -12.96
CA ASN A 33 -7.51 1.19 -14.38
C ASN A 33 -8.80 1.35 -15.18
N SER A 34 -9.01 2.52 -15.78
CA SER A 34 -10.19 2.82 -16.60
C SER A 34 -10.35 1.87 -17.79
N ASP A 35 -9.25 1.44 -18.41
CA ASP A 35 -9.27 0.61 -19.63
C ASP A 35 -9.90 -0.77 -19.37
N LYS A 36 -9.77 -1.26 -18.13
CA LYS A 36 -10.28 -2.56 -17.68
C LYS A 36 -11.39 -2.45 -16.64
N GLN A 37 -11.73 -1.21 -16.24
CA GLN A 37 -12.69 -0.90 -15.19
C GLN A 37 -12.44 -1.64 -13.87
N GLU A 38 -11.17 -1.82 -13.48
CA GLU A 38 -10.78 -2.60 -12.30
C GLU A 38 -9.74 -1.87 -11.43
N PHE A 39 -9.69 -2.22 -10.14
CA PHE A 39 -8.59 -1.81 -9.27
C PHE A 39 -7.43 -2.78 -9.37
N ILE A 40 -6.26 -2.26 -9.70
CA ILE A 40 -5.03 -3.05 -9.83
C ILE A 40 -4.15 -2.76 -8.62
N LYS A 41 -3.84 -3.82 -7.85
CA LYS A 41 -2.88 -3.74 -6.76
C LYS A 41 -1.50 -3.38 -7.34
N LEU A 42 -0.90 -2.32 -6.80
CA LEU A 42 0.46 -1.91 -7.15
C LEU A 42 1.48 -2.91 -6.60
N ASN A 43 2.69 -2.86 -7.16
CA ASN A 43 3.78 -3.65 -6.63
C ASN A 43 4.19 -3.15 -5.24
N ASP A 44 4.79 -4.07 -4.49
CA ASP A 44 5.32 -3.89 -3.14
C ASP A 44 4.26 -3.74 -2.04
N GLU A 45 4.53 -4.38 -0.92
CA GLU A 45 3.73 -4.30 0.30
C GLU A 45 4.63 -3.71 1.38
N VAL A 46 4.10 -2.77 2.16
CA VAL A 46 4.85 -2.16 3.27
C VAL A 46 4.31 -2.72 4.56
N LYS A 47 5.15 -3.45 5.29
CA LYS A 47 4.84 -3.91 6.64
C LYS A 47 5.34 -2.88 7.65
N VAL A 48 4.43 -2.39 8.47
CA VAL A 48 4.74 -1.45 9.56
C VAL A 48 4.37 -2.12 10.88
N ARG A 49 5.25 -2.05 11.86
CA ARG A 49 4.99 -2.56 13.21
C ARG A 49 5.03 -1.42 14.20
N VAL A 50 3.94 -1.27 14.96
CA VAL A 50 3.83 -0.28 16.03
C VAL A 50 3.97 -0.99 17.36
N GLU A 51 4.93 -0.54 18.17
CA GLU A 51 5.24 -1.09 19.49
C GLU A 51 5.29 0.05 20.51
N ASN A 52 5.17 -0.29 21.80
CA ASN A 52 5.32 0.71 22.85
C ASN A 52 6.77 1.19 22.85
N GLY A 53 6.98 2.50 22.89
CA GLY A 53 8.28 3.06 23.19
C GLY A 53 8.61 2.75 24.66
N LEU A 54 9.74 2.09 24.88
CA LEU A 54 10.33 1.90 26.22
C LEU A 54 10.69 3.24 26.86
#